data_AF-A0A662Q8X6-F1
#
_entry.id   AF-A0A662Q8X6-F1
#
_cell.length_a   1.000
_cell.length_b   1.000
_cell.length_c   1.000
_cell.angle_alpha   90.00
_cell.angle_beta   90.00
_cell.angle_gamma   90.00
#
_symmetry.space_group_name_H-M   'P 1'
#
loop_
_entity.id
_entity.type
_entity.pdbx_description
1 polymer ?
#
loop_
_entity_poly.entity_id
_entity_poly.type
_entity_poly.pdbx_seq_one_letter_code
_entity_poly.pdbx_strand_id
1 'polypeptide(L)'
;MQLRVAVIDREKCDPKKCSLQCIRFCPRVRSGVEAIKLGEDGYPVIVEPLCIGCGICAAKCPFKAITIVNLPRELEGDLVHQYGPNAFRLYRLPYLEPGTVMGLIGKNGVGKTTALQILANFLKPNLGKLEGDVDFEEI
;
A
#
# COMPACT_ATOMS: atom_id res chain seq x y z
N MET A 1 10.90 2.35 1.35
CA MET A 1 10.17 3.66 1.28
C MET A 1 8.73 3.43 0.81
N GLN A 2 7.73 3.70 1.65
CA GLN A 2 6.30 3.44 1.34
C GLN A 2 5.79 4.39 0.24
N LEU A 3 5.15 3.82 -0.80
CA LEU A 3 4.50 4.60 -1.84
C LEU A 3 3.12 5.02 -1.33
N ARG A 4 2.91 6.34 -1.19
CA ARG A 4 1.70 6.92 -0.61
C ARG A 4 1.06 7.84 -1.63
N VAL A 5 -0.24 7.66 -1.87
CA VAL A 5 -1.02 8.50 -2.78
C VAL A 5 -2.03 9.31 -1.98
N ALA A 6 -2.21 10.56 -2.36
CA ALA A 6 -3.25 11.40 -1.82
C ALA A 6 -4.49 11.32 -2.73
N VAL A 7 -5.64 11.01 -2.15
CA VAL A 7 -6.92 10.89 -2.86
C VAL A 7 -7.85 11.99 -2.37
N ILE A 8 -8.56 12.64 -3.29
CA ILE A 8 -9.52 13.70 -3.01
C ILE A 8 -10.94 13.15 -3.16
N ASP A 9 -11.73 13.26 -2.10
CA ASP A 9 -13.17 13.07 -2.09
C ASP A 9 -13.84 14.34 -2.62
N ARG A 10 -14.38 14.27 -3.84
CA ARG A 10 -15.00 15.40 -4.52
C ARG A 10 -16.30 15.86 -3.87
N GLU A 11 -17.02 14.97 -3.19
CA GLU A 11 -18.29 15.32 -2.55
C GLU A 11 -18.08 16.22 -1.32
N LYS A 12 -16.94 16.05 -0.64
CA LYS A 12 -16.57 16.85 0.54
C LYS A 12 -15.75 18.08 0.19
N CYS A 13 -15.18 18.14 -1.01
CA CYS A 13 -14.28 19.22 -1.39
C CYS A 13 -15.08 20.47 -1.79
N ASP A 14 -14.85 21.59 -1.12
CA ASP A 14 -15.34 22.91 -1.55
C ASP A 14 -14.15 23.88 -1.76
N PRO A 15 -13.60 23.98 -2.99
CA PRO A 15 -12.45 24.82 -3.30
C PRO A 15 -12.68 26.31 -3.00
N LYS A 16 -13.93 26.78 -3.13
CA LYS A 16 -14.30 28.20 -2.95
C LYS A 16 -14.22 28.63 -1.49
N LYS A 17 -14.48 27.70 -0.55
CA LYS A 17 -14.52 27.98 0.90
C LYS A 17 -13.23 27.62 1.65
N CYS A 18 -12.33 26.85 1.05
CA CYS A 18 -11.06 26.46 1.72
C CYS A 18 -9.86 27.33 1.36
N SER A 19 -9.97 28.29 0.43
CA SER A 19 -8.83 29.09 -0.03
C SER A 19 -7.65 28.24 -0.55
N LEU A 20 -7.94 27.05 -1.10
CA LEU A 20 -6.98 26.12 -1.70
C LEU A 20 -5.80 25.76 -0.76
N GLN A 21 -6.07 25.52 0.53
CA GLN A 21 -5.02 25.18 1.51
C GLN A 21 -4.15 23.99 1.08
N CYS A 22 -4.74 22.99 0.40
CA CYS A 22 -4.01 21.84 -0.10
C CYS A 22 -2.87 22.22 -1.05
N ILE A 23 -3.08 23.22 -1.93
CA ILE A 23 -2.06 23.74 -2.84
C ILE A 23 -1.07 24.63 -2.07
N ARG A 24 -1.58 25.58 -1.28
CA ARG A 24 -0.76 26.59 -0.58
C ARG A 24 0.22 26.00 0.42
N PHE A 25 -0.17 24.94 1.13
CA PHE A 25 0.66 24.31 2.16
C PHE A 25 1.43 23.08 1.66
N CYS A 26 1.23 22.63 0.42
CA CYS A 26 1.96 21.48 -0.12
C CYS A 26 3.46 21.82 -0.26
N PRO A 27 4.38 21.08 0.38
CA PRO A 27 5.81 21.36 0.30
C PRO A 27 6.33 21.32 -1.14
N ARG A 28 5.87 20.35 -1.94
CA ARG A 28 6.30 20.19 -3.33
C ARG A 28 5.89 21.38 -4.19
N VAL A 29 4.66 21.87 -4.01
CA VAL A 29 4.16 23.08 -4.69
C VAL A 29 4.96 24.30 -4.25
N ARG A 30 5.24 24.45 -2.95
CA ARG A 30 6.09 25.55 -2.44
C ARG A 30 7.53 25.48 -2.94
N SER A 31 8.02 24.29 -3.28
CA SER A 31 9.32 24.06 -3.92
C SER A 31 9.30 24.22 -5.44
N GLY A 32 8.20 24.68 -6.04
CA GLY A 32 8.08 24.91 -7.49
C GLY A 32 7.69 23.66 -8.31
N VAL A 33 7.33 22.56 -7.66
CA VAL A 33 6.86 21.33 -8.32
C VAL A 33 5.35 21.27 -8.29
N GLU A 34 4.70 21.13 -9.44
CA GLU A 34 3.23 21.09 -9.58
C GLU A 34 2.61 19.77 -9.09
N ALA A 35 2.84 19.39 -7.84
CA ALA A 35 2.28 18.18 -7.24
C ALA A 35 0.76 18.26 -7.04
N ILE A 36 0.21 19.47 -6.89
CA ILE A 36 -1.24 19.71 -6.82
C ILE A 36 -1.53 20.95 -7.67
N LYS A 37 -2.39 20.83 -8.66
CA LYS A 37 -2.80 21.91 -9.56
C LYS A 37 -4.31 22.11 -9.53
N LEU A 38 -4.79 23.26 -9.97
CA LEU A 38 -6.22 23.46 -10.17
C LEU A 38 -6.62 22.86 -11.52
N GLY A 39 -7.62 21.99 -11.54
CA GLY A 39 -8.20 21.44 -12.75
C GLY A 39 -9.08 22.47 -13.47
N GLU A 40 -9.43 22.17 -14.72
CA GLU A 40 -10.35 22.98 -15.53
C GLU A 40 -11.76 23.03 -14.93
N ASP A 41 -12.13 22.01 -14.15
CA ASP A 41 -13.37 21.92 -13.39
C ASP A 41 -13.39 22.76 -12.11
N GLY A 42 -12.29 23.46 -11.81
CA GLY A 42 -12.13 24.28 -10.60
C GLY A 42 -11.85 23.47 -9.33
N TYR A 43 -11.65 22.15 -9.43
CA TYR A 43 -11.24 21.31 -8.30
C TYR A 43 -9.73 21.07 -8.30
N PRO A 44 -9.10 20.92 -7.12
CA PRO A 44 -7.70 20.51 -7.06
C PRO A 44 -7.51 19.10 -7.61
N VAL A 45 -6.46 18.94 -8.43
CA VAL A 45 -6.01 17.67 -9.02
C VAL A 45 -4.61 17.38 -8.51
N ILE A 46 -4.40 16.19 -7.95
CA ILE A 46 -3.11 15.73 -7.45
C ILE A 46 -2.39 14.99 -8.58
N VAL A 47 -1.17 15.42 -8.89
CA VAL A 47 -0.32 14.77 -9.88
C VAL A 47 0.49 13.68 -9.17
N GLU A 48 0.00 12.45 -9.22
CA GLU A 48 0.53 11.32 -8.43
C GLU A 48 2.05 11.13 -8.54
N PRO A 49 2.68 11.16 -9.74
CA PRO A 49 4.13 10.98 -9.86
C PRO A 49 4.97 12.06 -9.16
N LEU A 50 4.40 13.25 -8.94
CA LEU A 50 5.08 14.38 -8.30
C LEU A 50 4.77 14.50 -6.80
N CYS A 51 3.74 13.78 -6.34
CA CYS A 51 3.31 13.77 -4.95
C CYS A 51 4.14 12.78 -4.14
N ILE A 52 4.77 13.26 -3.07
CA ILE A 52 5.56 12.42 -2.16
C ILE A 52 4.73 11.80 -1.02
N GLY A 53 3.42 12.05 -1.00
CA GLY A 53 2.51 11.53 0.02
C GLY A 53 2.81 12.00 1.46
N CYS A 54 3.32 13.22 1.64
CA CYS A 54 3.69 13.76 2.96
C CYS A 54 2.51 13.98 3.93
N GLY A 55 1.27 14.04 3.42
CA GLY A 55 0.06 14.16 4.24
C GLY A 55 -0.31 15.57 4.71
N ILE A 56 0.48 16.60 4.40
CA ILE A 56 0.17 17.98 4.83
C ILE A 56 -1.15 18.48 4.23
N CYS A 57 -1.45 18.14 2.97
CA CYS A 57 -2.71 18.51 2.34
C CYS A 57 -3.93 17.89 3.04
N ALA A 58 -3.82 16.64 3.51
CA ALA A 58 -4.85 15.98 4.31
C ALA A 58 -5.03 16.65 5.67
N ALA A 59 -3.94 16.99 6.35
CA ALA A 59 -3.98 17.65 7.66
C ALA A 59 -4.52 19.09 7.60
N LYS A 60 -4.29 19.81 6.50
CA LYS A 60 -4.73 21.20 6.32
C LYS A 60 -6.09 21.34 5.65
N CYS A 61 -6.68 20.27 5.12
CA CYS A 61 -8.00 20.36 4.50
C CYS A 61 -9.08 20.60 5.58
N PRO A 62 -9.78 21.75 5.60
CA PRO A 62 -10.80 22.02 6.62
C PRO A 62 -12.00 21.07 6.50
N PHE A 63 -12.27 20.58 5.29
CA PHE A 63 -13.36 19.65 5.00
C PHE A 63 -12.98 18.18 5.15
N LYS A 64 -11.72 17.88 5.50
CA LYS A 64 -11.16 16.51 5.54
C LYS A 64 -11.44 15.72 4.25
N ALA A 65 -11.44 16.43 3.12
CA ALA A 65 -11.72 15.87 1.79
C ALA A 65 -10.52 15.13 1.16
N ILE A 66 -9.36 15.12 1.83
CA ILE A 66 -8.14 14.49 1.28
C ILE A 66 -7.69 13.39 2.24
N THR A 67 -7.47 12.19 1.69
CA THR A 67 -6.99 11.03 2.44
C THR A 67 -5.66 10.55 1.86
N ILE A 68 -4.72 10.15 2.72
CA ILE A 68 -3.49 9.50 2.29
C ILE A 68 -3.69 8.00 2.34
N VAL A 69 -3.57 7.36 1.17
CA VAL A 69 -3.68 5.92 0.99
C VAL A 69 -2.30 5.35 0.76
N ASN A 70 -1.99 4.26 1.45
CA ASN A 70 -0.77 3.50 1.23
C ASN A 70 -1.00 2.55 0.05
N LEU A 71 -0.16 2.65 -0.99
CA LEU A 71 -0.20 1.69 -2.08
C LEU A 71 0.55 0.41 -1.69
N PRO A 72 0.06 -0.75 -2.14
CA PRO A 72 0.73 -2.02 -1.90
C PRO A 72 2.12 -2.02 -2.55
N ARG A 73 3.12 -2.49 -1.81
CA ARG A 73 4.47 -2.79 -2.27
C ARG A 73 4.90 -4.14 -1.68
N GLU A 74 5.95 -4.73 -2.25
CA GLU A 74 6.64 -5.83 -1.58
C GLU A 74 7.05 -5.41 -0.16
N LEU A 75 6.85 -6.32 0.78
CA LEU A 75 7.23 -6.10 2.17
C LEU A 75 8.75 -6.29 2.30
N GLU A 76 9.40 -5.41 3.07
CA GLU A 76 10.84 -5.49 3.36
C GLU A 76 11.16 -6.62 4.37
N GLY A 77 10.14 -7.30 4.93
CA GLY A 77 10.26 -8.41 5.89
C GLY A 77 9.09 -9.38 5.82
N ASP A 78 9.09 -10.41 6.68
CA ASP A 78 8.10 -11.48 6.73
C ASP A 78 8.00 -12.34 5.45
N LEU A 79 9.12 -12.47 4.72
CA LEU A 79 9.18 -13.36 3.56
C LEU A 79 9.09 -14.82 4.03
N VAL A 80 8.05 -15.52 3.60
CA VAL A 80 7.79 -16.92 4.00
C VAL A 80 8.33 -17.88 2.96
N HIS A 81 8.09 -17.60 1.67
CA HIS A 81 8.53 -18.48 0.60
C HIS A 81 8.82 -17.73 -0.69
N GLN A 82 9.83 -18.17 -1.43
CA GLN A 82 10.17 -17.70 -2.76
C GLN A 82 10.50 -18.89 -3.66
N TYR A 83 9.86 -18.97 -4.84
CA TYR A 83 10.05 -20.13 -5.75
C TYR A 83 11.40 -20.12 -6.49
N GLY A 84 12.07 -18.97 -6.60
CA GLY A 84 13.30 -18.83 -7.36
C GLY A 84 13.73 -17.37 -7.54
N PRO A 85 14.87 -17.11 -8.19
CA PRO A 85 15.33 -15.76 -8.47
C PRO A 85 14.31 -15.02 -9.34
N ASN A 86 13.87 -13.84 -8.91
CA ASN A 86 12.82 -13.04 -9.57
C ASN A 86 11.47 -13.77 -9.77
N ALA A 87 11.21 -14.80 -8.97
CA ALA A 87 9.93 -15.50 -8.96
C ALA A 87 8.96 -14.93 -7.92
N PHE A 88 7.76 -15.49 -7.90
CA PHE A 88 6.74 -15.17 -6.91
C PHE A 88 7.27 -15.33 -5.47
N ARG A 89 6.92 -14.35 -4.63
CA ARG A 89 7.24 -14.30 -3.20
C ARG A 89 5.95 -14.25 -2.39
N LEU A 90 5.86 -15.10 -1.38
CA LEU A 90 4.78 -15.10 -0.41
C LEU A 90 5.27 -14.43 0.88
N TYR A 91 4.53 -13.46 1.35
CA TYR A 91 4.79 -12.78 2.61
C TYR A 91 3.67 -13.06 3.59
N ARG A 92 4.05 -13.38 4.83
CA ARG A 92 3.16 -13.77 5.94
C ARG A 92 2.29 -15.00 5.63
N LEU A 93 1.75 -15.58 6.69
CA LEU A 93 0.71 -16.60 6.60
C LEU A 93 -0.49 -16.18 7.45
N PRO A 94 -1.71 -16.59 7.07
CA PRO A 94 -2.87 -16.39 7.93
C PRO A 94 -2.73 -17.23 9.21
N TYR A 95 -3.12 -16.65 10.34
CA TYR A 95 -3.24 -17.38 11.61
C TYR A 95 -4.55 -18.16 11.65
N LEU A 96 -4.49 -19.43 12.06
CA LEU A 96 -5.66 -20.32 12.17
C LEU A 96 -6.09 -20.44 13.63
N GLU A 97 -7.32 -20.06 13.93
CA GLU A 97 -7.89 -20.17 15.27
C GLU A 97 -8.78 -21.44 15.39
N PRO A 98 -8.52 -22.34 16.37
CA PRO A 98 -9.30 -23.55 16.55
C PRO A 98 -10.80 -23.28 16.76
N GLY A 99 -11.65 -24.09 16.14
CA GLY A 99 -13.11 -23.97 16.25
C GLY A 99 -13.73 -22.86 15.39
N THR A 100 -12.93 -22.16 14.58
CA THR A 100 -13.41 -21.12 13.66
C THR A 100 -13.27 -21.55 12.19
N VAL A 101 -14.05 -20.93 11.31
CA VAL A 101 -13.89 -21.06 9.84
C VAL A 101 -13.27 -19.79 9.31
N MET A 102 -12.06 -19.89 8.75
CA MET A 102 -11.35 -18.77 8.15
C MET A 102 -11.55 -18.71 6.63
N GLY A 103 -12.00 -17.56 6.13
CA GLY A 103 -12.06 -17.28 4.69
C GLY A 103 -10.77 -16.66 4.16
N LEU A 104 -10.19 -17.23 3.09
CA LEU A 104 -9.03 -16.68 2.40
C LEU A 104 -9.42 -16.15 1.01
N ILE A 105 -9.55 -14.82 0.87
CA ILE A 105 -10.04 -14.16 -0.35
C ILE A 105 -8.95 -13.27 -0.95
N GLY A 106 -8.84 -13.25 -2.27
CA GLY A 106 -7.90 -12.40 -3.01
C GLY A 106 -7.90 -12.72 -4.49
N LYS A 107 -7.26 -11.88 -5.32
CA LYS A 107 -7.12 -12.11 -6.77
C LYS A 107 -6.33 -13.38 -7.08
N ASN A 108 -6.40 -13.87 -8.32
CA ASN A 108 -5.54 -14.96 -8.76
C ASN A 108 -4.06 -14.53 -8.75
N GLY A 109 -3.15 -15.45 -8.43
CA GLY A 109 -1.71 -15.18 -8.39
C GLY A 109 -1.19 -14.47 -7.13
N VAL A 110 -2.03 -14.22 -6.12
CA VAL A 110 -1.60 -13.57 -4.85
C VAL A 110 -1.03 -14.55 -3.80
N GLY A 111 -0.91 -15.84 -4.13
CA GLY A 111 -0.32 -16.84 -3.22
C GLY A 111 -1.28 -17.62 -2.31
N LYS A 112 -2.60 -17.56 -2.55
CA LYS A 112 -3.59 -18.31 -1.75
C LYS A 112 -3.30 -19.83 -1.72
N THR A 113 -3.10 -20.43 -2.89
CA THR A 113 -2.79 -21.87 -3.00
C THR A 113 -1.46 -22.20 -2.34
N THR A 114 -0.43 -21.36 -2.53
CA THR A 114 0.87 -21.50 -1.88
C THR A 114 0.75 -21.46 -0.35
N ALA A 115 -0.02 -20.52 0.21
CA ALA A 115 -0.27 -20.44 1.65
C ALA A 115 -0.96 -21.70 2.20
N LEU A 116 -1.97 -22.21 1.50
CA LEU A 116 -2.65 -23.45 1.87
C LEU A 116 -1.72 -24.67 1.81
N GLN A 117 -0.85 -24.75 0.80
CA GLN A 117 0.13 -25.83 0.69
C GLN A 117 1.13 -25.80 1.85
N ILE A 118 1.55 -24.62 2.29
CA ILE A 118 2.45 -24.47 3.45
C ILE A 118 1.74 -24.90 4.74
N LEU A 119 0.53 -24.39 4.99
CA LEU A 119 -0.25 -24.75 6.18
C LEU A 119 -0.63 -26.24 6.23
N ALA A 120 -0.81 -26.87 5.08
CA ALA A 120 -1.05 -28.31 4.94
C ALA A 120 0.24 -29.15 4.93
N ASN A 121 1.41 -28.54 5.13
CA ASN A 121 2.71 -29.18 5.13
C ASN A 121 3.08 -29.90 3.80
N PHE A 122 2.46 -29.52 2.69
CA PHE A 122 2.81 -29.98 1.34
C PHE A 122 3.94 -29.17 0.71
N LEU A 123 4.23 -27.97 1.24
CA LEU A 123 5.30 -27.10 0.81
C LEU A 123 6.03 -26.55 2.03
N LYS A 124 7.34 -26.82 2.14
CA LYS A 124 8.17 -26.26 3.21
C LYS A 124 8.51 -24.78 2.88
N PRO A 125 8.26 -23.83 3.79
CA PRO A 125 8.68 -22.45 3.58
C PRO A 125 10.22 -22.36 3.59
N ASN A 126 10.77 -21.45 2.79
CA ASN A 126 12.22 -21.31 2.64
C ASN A 126 12.74 -19.94 3.08
N LEU A 127 11.85 -19.06 3.56
CA LEU A 127 12.20 -17.74 4.10
C LEU A 127 13.07 -16.88 3.15
N GLY A 128 13.00 -17.15 1.84
CA GLY A 128 13.83 -16.52 0.81
C GLY A 128 15.21 -17.13 0.60
N LYS A 129 15.61 -18.14 1.39
CA LYS A 129 16.81 -18.95 1.18
C LYS A 129 16.53 -19.94 0.05
N LEU A 130 17.04 -19.65 -1.14
CA LEU A 130 16.85 -20.49 -2.34
C LEU A 130 17.81 -21.69 -2.38
N GLU A 131 18.88 -21.62 -1.60
CA GLU A 131 19.91 -22.65 -1.50
C GLU A 131 20.00 -23.14 -0.06
N GLY A 132 20.20 -24.45 0.09
CA GLY A 132 20.22 -25.11 1.39
C GLY A 132 18.83 -25.44 1.94
N ASP A 133 18.81 -26.26 2.99
CA ASP A 133 17.60 -26.55 3.75
C ASP A 133 17.45 -25.49 4.86
N VAL A 134 16.20 -25.12 5.15
CA VAL A 134 15.87 -24.25 6.29
C VAL A 134 15.44 -25.14 7.44
N ASP A 135 16.05 -25.00 8.61
CA ASP A 135 15.65 -25.78 9.78
C ASP A 135 14.26 -25.37 10.25
N PHE A 136 13.49 -26.34 10.74
CA PHE A 136 12.14 -26.08 11.25
C PHE A 136 12.14 -25.15 12.47
N GLU A 137 13.26 -25.03 13.18
CA GLU A 137 13.43 -24.09 14.30
C GLU A 137 13.52 -22.63 13.83
N GLU A 138 13.84 -22.39 12.57
CA GLU A 138 13.89 -21.05 11.97
C GLU A 138 12.55 -20.61 11.36
N ILE A 139 11.60 -21.54 11.18
CA ILE A 139 10.27 -21.36 10.56
C ILE A 139 9.22 -21.05 11.64
#